data_AF-A0A959Y0M8-F1
#
_entry.id   AF-A0A959Y0M8-F1
#
_cell.length_a   1.000
_cell.length_b   1.000
_cell.length_c   1.000
_cell.angle_alpha   90.00
_cell.angle_beta   90.00
_cell.angle_gamma   90.00
#
_symmetry.space_group_name_H-M   'P 1'
#
loop_
_entity.id
_entity.type
_entity.pdbx_description
1 polymer ?
#
loop_
_entity_poly.entity_id
_entity_poly.type
_entity_poly.pdbx_seq_one_letter_code
_entity_poly.pdbx_strand_id
1 'polypeptide(L)'
;MDNKKSFVEKVYENLPDEELLSLAKNDTNDLTAEALEALTSELSKRGLKGEFIDIIKIQQKKFNQNEFLNYVNLIRTQPCPICFTTNRLLNSIIVTKIKRNILFSSKHKEFVIACPSCVKEVVDKSGGVAFSLNAVGLLFGTIDNMIQKHEMQLSLDKLKEESPSESLVYFVQKKIIDIELNKENPTKLYEIVRNANDSFF
;
A
#
# COMPACT_ATOMS: atom_id res chain seq x y z
N MET A 1 -47.41 -7.53 12.94
CA MET A 1 -46.54 -8.66 12.62
C MET A 1 -45.17 -8.32 13.18
N ASP A 2 -44.86 -8.85 14.37
CA ASP A 2 -43.55 -8.62 14.99
C ASP A 2 -42.49 -9.31 14.14
N ASN A 3 -41.68 -8.51 13.46
CA ASN A 3 -40.56 -9.00 12.67
C ASN A 3 -39.50 -9.47 13.68
N LYS A 4 -39.46 -10.79 13.92
CA LYS A 4 -38.55 -11.40 14.89
C LYS A 4 -37.14 -11.27 14.34
N LYS A 5 -36.45 -10.19 14.71
CA LYS A 5 -35.07 -9.93 14.30
C LYS A 5 -34.18 -11.12 14.62
N SER A 6 -33.33 -11.50 13.68
CA SER A 6 -32.36 -12.57 13.88
C SER A 6 -31.40 -12.19 15.01
N PHE A 7 -30.80 -13.18 15.66
CA PHE A 7 -29.79 -12.92 16.70
C PHE A 7 -28.66 -12.01 16.17
N VAL A 8 -28.28 -12.23 14.92
CA VAL A 8 -27.22 -11.50 14.21
C VAL A 8 -27.59 -10.02 14.03
N GLU A 9 -28.81 -9.70 13.59
CA GLU A 9 -29.29 -8.31 13.45
C GLU A 9 -29.26 -7.54 14.78
N LYS A 10 -29.56 -8.21 15.90
CA LYS A 10 -29.52 -7.58 17.23
C LYS A 10 -28.10 -7.27 17.69
N VAL A 11 -27.09 -8.05 17.26
CA VAL A 11 -25.69 -7.77 17.57
C VAL A 11 -25.29 -6.45 16.92
N TYR A 12 -25.52 -6.30 15.61
CA TYR A 12 -25.16 -5.07 14.89
C TYR A 12 -25.96 -3.84 15.33
N GLU A 13 -27.22 -4.00 15.72
CA GLU A 13 -28.04 -2.89 16.25
C GLU A 13 -27.45 -2.28 17.54
N ASN A 14 -26.72 -3.05 18.34
CA ASN A 14 -26.12 -2.57 19.58
C ASN A 14 -24.70 -2.01 19.41
N LEU A 15 -24.09 -2.14 18.23
CA LEU A 15 -22.76 -1.62 17.98
C LEU A 15 -22.79 -0.10 17.77
N PRO A 16 -21.81 0.66 18.28
CA PRO A 16 -21.65 2.06 17.95
C PRO A 16 -21.24 2.22 16.48
N ASP A 17 -21.50 3.41 15.92
CA ASP A 17 -21.21 3.69 14.50
C ASP A 17 -19.72 3.46 14.17
N GLU A 18 -18.80 3.86 15.05
CA GLU A 18 -17.36 3.66 14.85
C GLU A 18 -16.97 2.19 14.67
N GLU A 19 -17.56 1.29 15.47
CA GLU A 19 -17.32 -0.15 15.37
C GLU A 19 -17.95 -0.74 14.12
N LEU A 20 -19.17 -0.31 13.76
CA LEU A 20 -19.84 -0.70 12.51
C LEU A 20 -19.01 -0.30 11.27
N LEU A 21 -18.48 0.92 11.26
CA LEU A 21 -17.64 1.42 10.18
C LEU A 21 -16.29 0.69 10.12
N SER A 22 -15.69 0.40 11.28
CA SER A 22 -14.46 -0.40 11.34
C SER A 22 -14.66 -1.82 10.79
N LEU A 23 -15.73 -2.49 11.21
CA LEU A 23 -16.10 -3.82 10.72
C LEU A 23 -16.32 -3.81 9.21
N ALA A 24 -17.07 -2.84 8.70
CA ALA A 24 -17.35 -2.68 7.27
C ALA A 24 -16.07 -2.42 6.46
N LYS A 25 -15.06 -1.79 7.05
CA LYS A 25 -13.81 -1.45 6.38
C LYS A 25 -12.77 -2.56 6.42
N ASN A 26 -12.65 -3.27 7.53
CA ASN A 26 -11.49 -4.11 7.81
C ASN A 26 -11.80 -5.62 7.85
N ASP A 27 -13.01 -6.03 8.24
CA ASP A 27 -13.26 -7.38 8.75
C ASP A 27 -14.38 -8.14 8.01
N THR A 28 -14.78 -7.70 6.81
CA THR A 28 -15.96 -8.29 6.15
C THR A 28 -15.69 -9.63 5.47
N ASN A 29 -14.42 -9.98 5.24
CA ASN A 29 -14.02 -11.24 4.60
C ASN A 29 -14.32 -12.49 5.45
N ASP A 30 -14.35 -12.34 6.78
CA ASP A 30 -14.59 -13.45 7.72
C ASP A 30 -16.07 -13.54 8.15
N LEU A 31 -16.91 -12.61 7.68
CA LEU A 31 -18.33 -12.59 7.99
C LEU A 31 -19.11 -13.59 7.12
N THR A 32 -20.11 -14.23 7.73
CA THR A 32 -21.07 -15.05 7.00
C THR A 32 -21.98 -14.17 6.13
N ALA A 33 -22.61 -14.76 5.12
CA ALA A 33 -23.57 -14.02 4.27
C ALA A 33 -24.70 -13.37 5.09
N GLU A 34 -25.20 -14.05 6.13
CA GLU A 34 -26.22 -13.53 7.06
C GLU A 34 -25.69 -12.33 7.87
N ALA A 35 -24.44 -12.40 8.34
CA ALA A 35 -23.80 -11.31 9.08
C ALA A 35 -23.55 -10.09 8.19
N LEU A 36 -23.18 -10.30 6.93
CA LEU A 36 -22.99 -9.24 5.94
C LEU A 36 -24.31 -8.55 5.58
N GLU A 37 -25.39 -9.32 5.44
CA GLU A 37 -26.72 -8.78 5.18
C GLU A 37 -27.21 -7.94 6.36
N ALA A 38 -27.05 -8.43 7.59
CA ALA A 38 -27.37 -7.71 8.81
C ALA A 38 -26.54 -6.41 8.97
N LEU A 39 -25.23 -6.48 8.73
CA LEU A 39 -24.33 -5.32 8.73
C LEU A 39 -24.75 -4.27 7.69
N THR A 40 -25.01 -4.71 6.46
CA THR A 40 -25.43 -3.82 5.36
C THR A 40 -26.77 -3.17 5.66
N SER A 41 -27.71 -3.91 6.25
CA SER A 41 -29.03 -3.42 6.67
C SER A 41 -28.93 -2.38 7.78
N GLU A 42 -28.06 -2.57 8.77
CA GLU A 42 -27.89 -1.61 9.86
C GLU A 42 -27.16 -0.33 9.40
N LEU A 43 -26.08 -0.44 8.62
CA LEU A 43 -25.44 0.71 7.96
C LEU A 43 -26.45 1.50 7.12
N SER A 44 -27.33 0.75 6.44
CA SER A 44 -28.39 1.30 5.63
C SER A 44 -29.41 2.11 6.43
N LYS A 45 -29.85 1.55 7.55
CA LYS A 45 -30.83 2.14 8.48
C LYS A 45 -30.29 3.40 9.15
N ARG A 46 -28.98 3.45 9.44
CA ARG A 46 -28.32 4.60 10.07
C ARG A 46 -27.89 5.70 9.09
N GLY A 47 -28.10 5.50 7.79
CA GLY A 47 -27.71 6.49 6.77
C GLY A 47 -26.20 6.54 6.49
N LEU A 48 -25.44 5.54 6.92
CA LEU A 48 -23.98 5.42 6.72
C LEU A 48 -23.64 4.88 5.31
N LYS A 49 -24.48 5.18 4.31
CA LYS A 49 -24.69 4.36 3.10
C LYS A 49 -23.71 4.52 1.94
N GLY A 50 -22.82 5.50 1.95
CA GLY A 50 -22.06 5.84 0.74
C GLY A 50 -21.02 4.80 0.36
N GLU A 51 -19.85 4.88 1.00
CA GLU A 51 -18.67 4.10 0.62
C GLU A 51 -18.64 2.68 1.20
N PHE A 52 -19.26 2.45 2.37
CA PHE A 52 -19.14 1.20 3.11
C PHE A 52 -19.86 0.02 2.47
N ILE A 53 -20.99 0.25 1.81
CA ILE A 53 -21.72 -0.80 1.09
C ILE A 53 -20.91 -1.27 -0.12
N ASP A 54 -20.27 -0.34 -0.82
CA ASP A 54 -19.43 -0.68 -1.97
C ASP A 54 -18.14 -1.38 -1.52
N ILE A 55 -17.54 -0.96 -0.39
CA ILE A 55 -16.42 -1.67 0.23
C ILE A 55 -16.80 -3.13 0.54
N ILE A 56 -17.95 -3.38 1.17
CA ILE A 56 -18.42 -4.75 1.48
C ILE A 56 -18.55 -5.59 0.20
N LYS A 57 -19.17 -5.03 -0.85
CA LYS A 57 -19.32 -5.74 -2.14
C LYS A 57 -17.98 -6.05 -2.79
N ILE A 58 -17.03 -5.12 -2.74
CA ILE A 58 -15.70 -5.27 -3.30
C ILE A 58 -14.92 -6.36 -2.54
N GLN A 59 -15.02 -6.40 -1.22
CA GLN A 59 -14.36 -7.43 -0.38
C GLN A 59 -14.87 -8.84 -0.71
N GLN A 60 -16.16 -8.99 -0.99
CA GLN A 60 -16.74 -10.27 -1.40
C GLN A 60 -16.39 -10.68 -2.83
N LYS A 61 -15.93 -9.73 -3.67
CA LYS A 61 -15.61 -10.00 -5.07
C LYS A 61 -14.34 -10.85 -5.15
N LYS A 62 -14.44 -12.01 -5.79
CA LYS A 62 -13.27 -12.80 -6.20
C LYS A 62 -12.70 -12.19 -7.48
N PHE A 63 -11.62 -11.45 -7.35
CA PHE A 63 -10.87 -10.95 -8.51
C PHE A 63 -10.19 -12.11 -9.23
N ASN A 64 -10.39 -12.21 -10.54
CA ASN A 64 -9.61 -13.13 -11.34
C ASN A 64 -8.22 -12.54 -11.65
N GLN A 65 -7.30 -13.39 -12.13
CA GLN A 65 -5.92 -12.98 -12.38
C GLN A 65 -5.80 -11.83 -13.40
N ASN A 66 -6.65 -11.79 -14.42
CA ASN A 66 -6.63 -10.76 -15.45
C ASN A 66 -7.12 -9.41 -14.91
N GLU A 67 -8.20 -9.40 -14.12
CA GLU A 67 -8.66 -8.21 -13.42
C GLU A 67 -7.59 -7.66 -12.49
N PHE A 68 -6.93 -8.54 -11.74
CA PHE A 68 -5.84 -8.14 -10.86
C PHE A 68 -4.69 -7.49 -11.64
N LEU A 69 -4.27 -8.07 -12.77
CA LEU A 69 -3.26 -7.48 -13.64
C LEU A 69 -3.68 -6.12 -14.22
N ASN A 70 -4.98 -5.92 -14.47
CA ASN A 70 -5.49 -4.61 -14.89
C ASN A 70 -5.30 -3.55 -13.80
N TYR A 71 -5.54 -3.86 -12.53
CA TYR A 71 -5.26 -2.92 -11.44
C TYR A 71 -3.77 -2.64 -11.27
N VAL A 72 -2.93 -3.66 -11.44
CA VAL A 72 -1.48 -3.46 -11.45
C VAL A 72 -1.10 -2.49 -12.55
N ASN A 73 -1.58 -2.70 -13.77
CA ASN A 73 -1.31 -1.80 -14.90
C ASN A 73 -1.87 -0.39 -14.67
N LEU A 74 -3.06 -0.27 -14.08
CA LEU A 74 -3.66 1.01 -13.73
C LEU A 74 -2.78 1.84 -12.79
N ILE A 75 -2.12 1.18 -11.82
CA ILE A 75 -1.15 1.82 -10.94
C ILE A 75 0.15 2.14 -11.68
N ARG A 76 0.64 1.23 -12.53
CA ARG A 76 1.90 1.42 -13.27
C ARG A 76 1.86 2.56 -14.27
N THR A 77 0.68 2.93 -14.77
CA THR A 77 0.51 4.03 -15.74
C THR A 77 0.28 5.38 -15.09
N GLN A 78 0.20 5.45 -13.75
CA GLN A 78 0.09 6.73 -13.06
C GLN A 78 1.36 7.58 -13.25
N PRO A 79 1.26 8.92 -13.18
CA PRO A 79 2.42 9.79 -13.17
C PRO A 79 3.41 9.42 -12.06
N CYS A 80 4.71 9.49 -12.35
CA CYS A 80 5.73 9.24 -11.34
C CYS A 80 5.63 10.26 -10.20
N PRO A 81 5.56 9.85 -8.92
CA PRO A 81 5.42 10.79 -7.80
C PRO A 81 6.66 11.65 -7.55
N ILE A 82 7.81 11.34 -8.18
CA ILE A 82 9.07 12.07 -8.02
C ILE A 82 9.30 13.07 -9.16
N CYS A 83 9.06 12.67 -10.41
CA CYS A 83 9.36 13.49 -11.59
C CYS A 83 8.16 13.77 -12.50
N PHE A 84 6.96 13.32 -12.11
CA PHE A 84 5.68 13.52 -12.80
C PHE A 84 5.59 12.98 -14.24
N THR A 85 6.61 12.27 -14.72
CA THR A 85 6.57 11.65 -16.06
C THR A 85 5.58 10.49 -16.10
N THR A 86 4.90 10.35 -17.24
CA THR A 86 4.03 9.21 -17.59
C THR A 86 4.63 8.34 -18.69
N ASN A 87 5.83 8.68 -19.18
CA ASN A 87 6.45 8.01 -20.34
C ASN A 87 7.11 6.67 -19.97
N ARG A 88 7.08 6.27 -18.69
CA ARG A 88 7.66 5.04 -18.17
C ARG A 88 6.72 4.43 -17.17
N LEU A 89 6.61 3.11 -17.20
CA LEU A 89 5.79 2.38 -16.23
C LEU A 89 6.43 2.45 -14.85
N LEU A 90 5.61 2.72 -13.85
CA LEU A 90 6.06 2.69 -12.46
C LEU A 90 6.43 1.26 -12.07
N ASN A 91 7.40 1.17 -11.17
CA ASN A 91 7.76 -0.05 -10.48
C ASN A 91 7.98 0.26 -9.00
N SER A 92 8.16 -0.76 -8.17
CA SER A 92 8.46 -0.54 -6.76
C SER A 92 9.65 -1.31 -6.24
N ILE A 93 10.28 -0.77 -5.20
CA ILE A 93 11.40 -1.36 -4.48
C ILE A 93 11.27 -1.02 -2.99
N ILE A 94 11.91 -1.82 -2.13
CA ILE A 94 12.15 -1.47 -0.73
C ILE A 94 13.59 -0.98 -0.63
N VAL A 95 13.78 0.28 -0.23
CA VAL A 95 15.10 0.87 0.00
C VAL A 95 15.37 0.95 1.49
N THR A 96 16.63 0.75 1.89
CA THR A 96 17.05 1.00 3.28
C THR A 96 17.79 2.32 3.33
N LYS A 97 17.23 3.29 4.06
CA LYS A 97 17.84 4.59 4.30
C LYS A 97 18.49 4.62 5.68
N ILE A 98 19.65 5.26 5.74
CA ILE A 98 20.43 5.41 6.97
C ILE A 98 20.34 6.87 7.41
N LYS A 99 19.63 7.13 8.52
CA LYS A 99 19.62 8.43 9.18
C LYS A 99 20.73 8.43 10.23
N ARG A 100 21.77 9.22 9.98
CA ARG A 100 22.87 9.43 10.94
C ARG A 100 22.70 10.80 11.59
N ASN A 101 22.55 10.82 12.91
CA ASN A 101 22.75 12.00 13.75
C ASN A 101 24.12 11.89 14.44
N ILE A 102 24.61 12.99 15.03
CA ILE A 102 25.95 13.10 15.64
C ILE A 102 26.25 11.96 16.63
N LEU A 103 25.23 11.44 17.32
CA LEU A 103 25.36 10.41 18.38
C LEU A 103 24.77 9.04 18.00
N PHE A 104 23.89 8.96 16.99
CA PHE A 104 23.12 7.74 16.69
C PHE A 104 22.93 7.54 15.20
N SER A 105 23.00 6.31 14.74
CA SER A 105 22.59 5.91 13.39
C SER A 105 21.39 4.98 13.46
N SER A 106 20.31 5.31 12.76
CA SER A 106 19.16 4.43 12.58
C SER A 106 19.00 4.03 11.12
N LYS A 107 18.63 2.76 10.91
CA LYS A 107 18.24 2.21 9.61
C LYS A 107 16.72 2.20 9.55
N HIS A 108 16.13 2.68 8.47
CA HIS A 108 14.69 2.57 8.21
C HIS A 108 14.50 2.08 6.78
N LYS A 109 13.53 1.18 6.60
CA LYS A 109 13.11 0.72 5.29
C LYS A 109 12.02 1.64 4.80
N GLU A 110 12.09 2.00 3.53
CA GLU A 110 11.05 2.76 2.84
C GLU A 110 10.64 1.98 1.61
N PHE A 111 9.34 1.88 1.39
CA PHE A 111 8.79 1.39 0.14
C PHE A 111 8.67 2.55 -0.84
N VAL A 112 9.13 2.34 -2.07
CA VAL A 112 9.17 3.38 -3.09
C VAL A 112 8.50 2.86 -4.35
N ILE A 113 7.44 3.52 -4.80
CA ILE A 113 6.85 3.40 -6.14
C ILE A 113 7.31 4.60 -6.96
N ALA A 114 8.05 4.35 -8.05
CA ALA A 114 8.49 5.39 -8.97
C ALA A 114 8.86 4.82 -10.35
N CYS A 115 9.13 5.69 -11.32
CA CYS A 115 9.71 5.26 -12.59
C CYS A 115 11.16 4.78 -12.40
N PRO A 116 11.70 3.93 -13.31
CA PRO A 116 13.02 3.30 -13.13
C PRO A 116 14.17 4.28 -12.88
N SER A 117 14.16 5.45 -13.53
CA SER A 117 15.20 6.48 -13.33
C SER A 117 15.17 7.07 -11.94
N CYS A 118 13.98 7.33 -11.38
CA CYS A 118 13.84 7.87 -10.04
C CYS A 118 14.14 6.81 -8.97
N VAL A 119 13.76 5.54 -9.21
CA VAL A 119 14.16 4.45 -8.30
C VAL A 119 15.69 4.34 -8.21
N LYS A 120 16.37 4.37 -9.36
CA LYS A 120 17.84 4.37 -9.40
C LYS A 120 18.44 5.53 -8.60
N GLU A 121 17.93 6.75 -8.80
CA GLU A 121 18.37 7.93 -8.06
C GLU A 121 18.16 7.78 -6.54
N VAL A 122 17.05 7.19 -6.11
CA VAL A 122 16.79 6.91 -4.69
C VAL A 122 17.79 5.88 -4.15
N VAL A 123 18.07 4.80 -4.87
CA VAL A 123 19.07 3.78 -4.47
C VAL A 123 20.48 4.40 -4.35
N ASP A 124 20.87 5.21 -5.34
CA ASP A 124 22.18 5.88 -5.38
C ASP A 124 22.37 6.83 -4.19
N LYS A 125 21.32 7.57 -3.81
CA LYS A 125 21.32 8.49 -2.66
C LYS A 125 21.22 7.79 -1.30
N SER A 126 20.57 6.62 -1.24
CA SER A 126 20.35 5.89 0.02
C SER A 126 21.63 5.25 0.58
N GLY A 127 22.66 5.08 -0.26
CA GLY A 127 23.95 4.49 0.08
C GLY A 127 25.06 5.47 0.48
N GLY A 128 24.73 6.65 1.00
CA GLY A 128 25.71 7.68 1.38
C GLY A 128 26.71 7.20 2.45
N VAL A 129 27.99 7.13 2.10
CA VAL A 129 29.08 6.84 3.04
C VAL A 129 29.43 8.13 3.76
N ALA A 130 28.99 8.30 5.01
CA ALA A 130 29.52 9.38 5.84
C ALA A 130 30.93 8.99 6.31
N PHE A 131 31.95 9.67 5.80
CA PHE A 131 33.29 9.67 6.37
C PHE A 131 33.21 10.30 7.77
N SER A 132 33.17 9.48 8.82
CA SER A 132 33.43 9.98 10.17
C SER A 132 34.94 10.18 10.31
N LEU A 133 35.37 11.35 10.79
CA LEU A 133 36.78 11.71 11.06
C LEU A 133 37.49 10.83 12.11
N ASN A 134 36.80 9.82 12.67
CA ASN A 134 37.34 8.92 13.69
C ASN A 134 37.60 7.53 13.09
N ALA A 135 38.82 7.02 13.28
CA ALA A 135 39.30 5.73 12.75
C ALA A 135 38.43 4.51 13.15
N VAL A 136 37.68 4.60 14.26
CA VAL A 136 36.79 3.53 14.74
C VAL A 136 35.44 3.50 13.97
N GLY A 137 34.95 4.65 13.49
CA GLY A 137 33.72 4.72 12.68
C GLY A 137 33.93 4.30 11.21
N LEU A 138 35.18 4.28 10.76
CA LEU A 138 35.58 3.91 9.41
C LEU A 138 35.47 2.39 9.13
N LEU A 139 35.59 1.54 10.16
CA LEU A 139 35.67 0.09 9.98
C LEU A 139 34.31 -0.63 10.11
N PHE A 140 33.42 -0.20 11.01
CA PHE A 140 32.15 -0.90 11.25
C PHE A 140 30.95 -0.30 10.51
N GLY A 141 31.01 0.99 10.14
CA GLY A 141 29.91 1.68 9.46
C GLY A 141 29.93 1.60 7.94
N THR A 142 30.92 0.94 7.32
CA THR A 142 31.15 0.91 5.87
C THR A 142 30.73 -0.40 5.23
N ILE A 143 31.07 -1.56 5.82
CA ILE A 143 30.77 -2.88 5.24
C ILE A 143 29.26 -3.14 5.18
N ASP A 144 28.55 -2.95 6.30
CA ASP A 144 27.08 -3.07 6.36
C ASP A 144 26.38 -2.18 5.34
N ASN A 145 26.90 -0.97 5.12
CA ASN A 145 26.34 -0.04 4.15
C ASN A 145 26.60 -0.49 2.72
N MET A 146 27.80 -1.05 2.46
CA MET A 146 28.15 -1.64 1.16
C MET A 146 27.28 -2.85 0.85
N ILE A 147 27.06 -3.75 1.82
CA ILE A 147 26.17 -4.92 1.67
C ILE A 147 24.75 -4.45 1.35
N GLN A 148 24.19 -3.52 2.13
CA GLN A 148 22.83 -3.00 1.89
C GLN A 148 22.71 -2.29 0.54
N LYS A 149 23.72 -1.49 0.15
CA LYS A 149 23.75 -0.85 -1.16
C LYS A 149 23.78 -1.88 -2.28
N HIS A 150 24.57 -2.94 -2.12
CA HIS A 150 24.63 -4.05 -3.07
C HIS A 150 23.29 -4.78 -3.16
N GLU A 151 22.63 -5.08 -2.05
CA GLU A 151 21.30 -5.69 -2.03
C GLU A 151 20.25 -4.82 -2.74
N MET A 152 20.27 -3.50 -2.49
CA MET A 152 19.38 -2.57 -3.21
C MET A 152 19.70 -2.52 -4.71
N GLN A 153 20.98 -2.58 -5.10
CA GLN A 153 21.38 -2.64 -6.51
C GLN A 153 20.89 -3.93 -7.17
N LEU A 154 21.02 -5.08 -6.51
CA LEU A 154 20.48 -6.36 -7.02
C LEU A 154 18.96 -6.31 -7.19
N SER A 155 18.24 -5.68 -6.26
CA SER A 155 16.80 -5.46 -6.38
C SER A 155 16.45 -4.51 -7.52
N LEU A 156 17.24 -3.46 -7.74
CA LEU A 156 17.10 -2.54 -8.88
C LEU A 156 17.32 -3.26 -10.22
N ASP A 157 18.36 -4.10 -10.31
CA ASP A 157 18.70 -4.85 -11.52
C ASP A 157 17.63 -5.90 -11.88
N LYS A 158 16.82 -6.34 -10.89
CA LYS A 158 15.66 -7.21 -11.12
C LYS A 158 14.43 -6.45 -11.65
N LEU A 159 14.39 -5.12 -11.55
CA LEU A 159 13.27 -4.35 -12.07
C LEU A 159 13.30 -4.38 -13.60
N LYS A 160 12.20 -4.86 -14.18
CA LYS A 160 11.98 -4.85 -15.62
C LYS A 160 10.91 -3.83 -15.95
N GLU A 161 11.01 -3.21 -17.11
CA GLU A 161 9.99 -2.28 -17.57
C GLU A 161 8.74 -3.02 -18.05
N GLU A 162 8.88 -4.25 -18.55
CA GLU A 162 7.79 -5.05 -19.06
C GLU A 162 6.94 -5.67 -17.94
N SER A 163 7.54 -5.99 -16.78
CA SER A 163 6.85 -6.70 -15.69
C SER A 163 6.88 -5.95 -14.36
N PRO A 164 5.78 -5.95 -13.59
CA PRO A 164 5.75 -5.37 -12.24
C PRO A 164 6.69 -6.12 -11.30
N SER A 165 7.28 -5.42 -10.32
CA SER A 165 7.96 -6.09 -9.21
C SER A 165 6.96 -6.78 -8.29
N GLU A 166 7.44 -7.81 -7.58
CA GLU A 166 6.64 -8.52 -6.56
C GLU A 166 6.13 -7.57 -5.48
N SER A 167 6.93 -6.59 -5.07
CA SER A 167 6.54 -5.61 -4.06
C SER A 167 5.44 -4.68 -4.57
N LEU A 168 5.37 -4.42 -5.89
CA LEU A 168 4.29 -3.62 -6.48
C LEU A 168 3.01 -4.43 -6.54
N VAL A 169 3.11 -5.70 -6.92
CA VAL A 169 1.99 -6.66 -6.89
C VAL A 169 1.41 -6.75 -5.48
N TYR A 170 2.25 -6.90 -4.47
CA TYR A 170 1.83 -6.93 -3.07
C TYR A 170 1.14 -5.63 -2.64
N PHE A 171 1.67 -4.48 -3.03
CA PHE A 171 1.04 -3.18 -2.77
C PHE A 171 -0.38 -3.10 -3.35
N VAL A 172 -0.53 -3.47 -4.63
CA VAL A 172 -1.84 -3.48 -5.30
C VAL A 172 -2.81 -4.42 -4.61
N GLN A 173 -2.36 -5.61 -4.19
CA GLN A 173 -3.19 -6.54 -3.42
C GLN A 173 -3.67 -5.93 -2.10
N LYS A 174 -2.79 -5.23 -1.37
CA LYS A 174 -3.16 -4.55 -0.12
C LYS A 174 -4.05 -3.34 -0.32
N LYS A 175 -4.01 -2.72 -1.49
CA LYS A 175 -4.77 -1.50 -1.84
C LYS A 175 -5.92 -1.73 -2.80
N ILE A 176 -6.28 -2.99 -3.04
CA ILE A 176 -7.24 -3.36 -4.10
C ILE A 176 -8.60 -2.68 -3.93
N ILE A 177 -9.07 -2.50 -2.69
CA ILE A 177 -10.34 -1.83 -2.39
C ILE A 177 -10.23 -0.34 -2.71
N ASP A 178 -9.20 0.33 -2.20
CA ASP A 178 -8.94 1.75 -2.45
C ASP A 178 -8.82 2.02 -3.97
N ILE A 179 -8.16 1.11 -4.69
CA ILE A 179 -7.99 1.18 -6.15
C ILE A 179 -9.33 0.98 -6.87
N GLU A 180 -10.11 -0.04 -6.51
CA GLU A 180 -11.39 -0.34 -7.17
C GLU A 180 -12.40 0.80 -6.99
N LEU A 181 -12.49 1.38 -5.78
CA LEU A 181 -13.35 2.54 -5.50
C LEU A 181 -12.96 3.79 -6.31
N ASN A 182 -11.69 3.92 -6.68
CA ASN A 182 -11.15 5.12 -7.32
C ASN A 182 -10.68 4.89 -8.75
N LYS A 183 -10.99 3.74 -9.37
CA LYS A 183 -10.43 3.36 -10.69
C LYS A 183 -10.77 4.34 -11.82
N GLU A 184 -11.85 5.09 -11.67
CA GLU A 184 -12.31 6.12 -12.62
C GLU A 184 -11.85 7.53 -12.23
N ASN A 185 -11.12 7.68 -11.12
CA ASN A 185 -10.62 8.96 -10.61
C ASN A 185 -9.07 8.99 -10.62
N PRO A 186 -8.46 9.49 -11.72
CA PRO A 186 -7.01 9.54 -11.87
C PRO A 186 -6.29 10.30 -10.74
N THR A 187 -6.91 11.35 -10.20
CA THR A 187 -6.33 12.15 -9.11
C THR A 187 -6.21 11.30 -7.84
N LYS A 188 -7.25 10.54 -7.51
CA LYS A 188 -7.23 9.64 -6.34
C LYS A 188 -6.29 8.46 -6.51
N LEU A 189 -6.19 7.89 -7.71
CA LEU A 189 -5.21 6.85 -8.01
C LEU A 189 -3.78 7.35 -7.84
N TYR A 190 -3.50 8.56 -8.33
CA TYR A 190 -2.20 9.20 -8.11
C TYR A 190 -1.92 9.44 -6.63
N GLU A 191 -2.90 9.88 -5.84
CA GLU A 191 -2.76 10.03 -4.38
C GLU A 191 -2.42 8.71 -3.69
N ILE A 192 -3.03 7.58 -4.10
CA ILE A 192 -2.71 6.25 -3.57
C ILE A 192 -1.23 5.90 -3.83
N VAL A 193 -0.74 6.17 -5.03
CA VAL A 193 0.67 5.94 -5.40
C VAL A 193 1.61 6.86 -4.63
N ARG A 194 1.28 8.15 -4.53
CA ARG A 194 2.10 9.14 -3.84
C ARG A 194 2.22 8.82 -2.35
N ASN A 195 1.11 8.51 -1.69
CA ASN A 195 1.08 8.22 -0.26
C ASN A 195 1.74 6.86 0.08
N ALA A 196 1.88 5.96 -0.90
CA ALA A 196 2.61 4.70 -0.70
C ALA A 196 4.07 4.95 -0.27
N ASN A 197 4.67 6.03 -0.74
CA ASN A 197 6.05 6.41 -0.44
C ASN A 197 6.22 7.01 0.96
N ASP A 198 5.12 7.41 1.61
CA ASP A 198 5.13 8.08 2.90
C ASP A 198 4.74 7.16 4.08
N SER A 199 4.19 5.96 3.82
CA SER A 199 3.45 5.20 4.85
C SER A 199 3.57 3.68 4.80
N PHE A 200 4.45 3.11 3.97
CA PHE A 200 4.69 1.67 3.98
C PHE A 200 5.88 1.36 4.91
N PHE A 201 5.57 0.68 6.03
CA PHE A 201 6.38 0.29 7.21
C PHE A 201 6.24 1.18 8.44
#